data_AF-A0A251XW83-F1
#
_entry.id   AF-A0A251XW83-F1
#
_cell.length_a   1.000
_cell.length_b   1.000
_cell.length_c   1.000
_cell.angle_alpha   90.00
_cell.angle_beta   90.00
_cell.angle_gamma   90.00
#
_symmetry.space_group_name_H-M   'P 1'
#
loop_
_entity.id
_entity.type
_entity.pdbx_description
1 polymer ?
#
loop_
_entity_poly.entity_id
_entity_poly.type
_entity_poly.pdbx_seq_one_letter_code
_entity_poly.pdbx_strand_id
1 'polypeptide(L)'
;MSHYIYLVRHGEQQDAEHGLPDGPLSGRGKRQAHCIADRLSGVPFTSVRHSPLARAEETAAIMAERMPAIEPEPSSLLFDCIPSGPVPDMPHAFESFFGGITEEEIDAGSAQMADAVSEFLAPARGDRHDLLITHNFVIAWFVRHVFDAPTGGGWASTRPTAGSPSSACARPSRRCSSFTTTSATCPSSCAPASPSSSPTSAAERRAGQHRPETRRYAGGMTTTVAVVGATGRMGQLISQIVEASTEFELVASLDSKDELSDMLGADIAVDVTLPAVSQGVVEYAVAHGMNVLVGTSGWTGERIQDLERRITGNLAVGVVIIPNFSVGSVLATSFAQMAARFYDSIEIVEAHGASKIDSPSGTAVRTAELMSQARGARGPVQAPHTDQRARGQQVASIPVHSLRMQGVVAKQDVVFGGNGEVLTISHDTLAPSAYEAGILLALRETRTARGVVVGLDRLIDLDGSRERASQQSSAASSAGPVDDGGPSGQAATVTSA
;
A
#
# COMPACT_ATOMS: atom_id res chain seq x y z
N MET A 1 -25.75 8.47 -18.79
CA MET A 1 -25.69 9.68 -17.95
C MET A 1 -25.35 9.22 -16.56
N SER A 2 -24.41 9.89 -15.90
CA SER A 2 -23.83 9.41 -14.65
C SER A 2 -24.25 10.33 -13.50
N HIS A 3 -24.82 9.75 -12.45
CA HIS A 3 -25.13 10.44 -11.22
C HIS A 3 -24.11 10.01 -10.16
N TYR A 4 -23.30 10.97 -9.72
CA TYR A 4 -22.27 10.78 -8.73
C TYR A 4 -22.74 11.35 -7.40
N ILE A 5 -22.69 10.53 -6.35
CA ILE A 5 -22.98 10.95 -4.99
C ILE A 5 -21.73 10.79 -4.15
N TYR A 6 -21.38 11.88 -3.49
CA TYR A 6 -20.23 11.99 -2.60
C TYR A 6 -20.77 12.02 -1.18
N LEU A 7 -20.50 10.97 -0.42
CA LEU A 7 -20.91 10.86 0.97
C LEU A 7 -19.73 11.28 1.85
N VAL A 8 -19.91 12.35 2.62
CA VAL A 8 -18.91 12.85 3.56
C VAL A 8 -19.48 12.75 4.96
N ARG A 9 -18.75 12.09 5.85
CA ARG A 9 -19.05 12.14 7.29
C ARG A 9 -18.58 13.47 7.85
N HIS A 10 -19.40 14.12 8.69
CA HIS A 10 -18.98 15.32 9.42
C HIS A 10 -17.65 15.11 10.18
N GLY A 11 -16.92 16.20 10.43
CA GLY A 11 -15.69 16.17 11.23
C GLY A 11 -15.94 15.70 12.67
N GLU A 12 -14.87 15.28 13.34
CA GLU A 12 -14.91 14.89 14.76
C GLU A 12 -15.55 15.99 15.63
N GLN A 13 -16.56 15.60 16.41
CA GLN A 13 -17.25 16.47 17.34
C GLN A 13 -16.43 16.64 18.63
N GLN A 14 -16.45 17.84 19.21
CA GLN A 14 -15.87 18.10 20.51
C GLN A 14 -16.68 17.42 21.63
N ASP A 15 -16.01 16.79 22.59
CA ASP A 15 -16.61 16.21 23.80
C ASP A 15 -17.72 15.18 23.54
N ALA A 16 -17.62 14.40 22.45
CA ALA A 16 -18.58 13.34 22.10
C ALA A 16 -18.75 12.28 23.21
N GLU A 17 -17.75 12.11 24.08
CA GLU A 17 -17.78 11.20 25.24
C GLU A 17 -18.50 11.78 26.46
N HIS A 18 -18.82 13.08 26.47
CA HIS A 18 -19.44 13.80 27.59
C HIS A 18 -20.92 14.18 27.36
N GLY A 19 -21.54 13.66 26.29
CA GLY A 19 -23.00 13.56 26.21
C GLY A 19 -23.75 14.77 25.64
N LEU A 20 -23.12 15.66 24.87
CA LEU A 20 -23.87 16.62 24.04
C LEU A 20 -24.36 15.92 22.76
N PRO A 21 -25.69 15.74 22.55
CA PRO A 21 -26.23 15.03 21.38
C PRO A 21 -25.92 15.74 20.05
N ASP A 22 -25.73 17.06 20.11
CA ASP A 22 -25.27 17.87 19.00
C ASP A 22 -24.37 19.01 19.51
N GLY A 23 -23.11 19.01 19.09
CA GLY A 23 -22.08 19.92 19.56
C GLY A 23 -21.12 20.31 18.44
N PRO A 24 -20.27 21.33 18.67
CA PRO A 24 -19.39 21.89 17.65
C PRO A 24 -18.26 20.93 17.24
N LEU A 25 -17.56 21.24 16.17
CA LEU A 25 -16.39 20.48 15.75
C LEU A 25 -15.21 20.68 16.72
N SER A 26 -14.52 19.58 17.02
CA SER A 26 -13.23 19.61 17.71
C SER A 26 -12.17 20.31 16.84
N GLY A 27 -11.04 20.71 17.43
CA GLY A 27 -9.91 21.21 16.64
C GLY A 27 -9.41 20.21 15.59
N ARG A 28 -9.58 18.90 15.83
CA ARG A 28 -9.29 17.85 14.84
C ARG A 28 -10.40 17.77 13.78
N GLY A 29 -11.67 17.86 14.17
CA GLY A 29 -12.81 17.89 13.26
C GLY A 29 -12.73 19.02 12.25
N LYS A 30 -12.31 20.20 12.69
CA LYS A 30 -12.06 21.34 11.79
C LYS A 30 -10.95 21.04 10.79
N ARG A 31 -9.83 20.44 11.20
CA ARG A 31 -8.76 20.04 10.26
C ARG A 31 -9.24 18.98 9.25
N GLN A 32 -10.07 18.03 9.68
CA GLN A 32 -10.68 17.04 8.78
C GLN A 32 -11.55 17.71 7.72
N ALA A 33 -12.36 18.70 8.11
CA ALA A 33 -13.19 19.49 7.20
C ALA A 33 -12.36 20.27 6.16
N HIS A 34 -11.19 20.80 6.54
CA HIS A 34 -10.26 21.43 5.60
C HIS A 34 -9.67 20.41 4.60
N CYS A 35 -9.15 19.28 5.09
CA CYS A 35 -8.54 18.27 4.23
C CYS A 35 -9.53 17.67 3.23
N ILE A 36 -10.80 17.48 3.63
CA ILE A 36 -11.82 16.96 2.73
C ILE A 36 -12.21 17.99 1.66
N ALA A 37 -12.26 19.28 2.01
CA ALA A 37 -12.47 20.36 1.05
C ALA A 37 -11.34 20.41 0.01
N ASP A 38 -10.08 20.40 0.47
CA ASP A 38 -8.92 20.42 -0.43
C ASP A 38 -8.96 19.24 -1.40
N ARG A 39 -9.35 18.05 -0.91
CA ARG A 39 -9.47 16.83 -1.71
C ARG A 39 -10.58 16.87 -2.76
N LEU A 40 -11.67 17.58 -2.49
CA LEU A 40 -12.86 17.64 -3.34
C LEU A 40 -12.93 18.90 -4.21
N SER A 41 -11.96 19.80 -4.09
CA SER A 41 -11.91 21.11 -4.76
C SER A 41 -11.96 21.06 -6.29
N GLY A 42 -11.63 19.94 -6.92
CA GLY A 42 -11.71 19.73 -8.37
C GLY A 42 -13.02 19.10 -8.88
N VAL A 43 -13.97 18.79 -7.99
CA VAL A 43 -15.23 18.13 -8.37
C VAL A 43 -16.28 19.18 -8.75
N PRO A 44 -16.94 19.05 -9.93
CA PRO A 44 -17.95 20.00 -10.38
C PRO A 44 -19.31 19.73 -9.70
N PHE A 45 -19.41 20.01 -8.40
CA PHE A 45 -20.64 19.77 -7.64
C PHE A 45 -21.83 20.54 -8.22
N THR A 46 -22.92 19.82 -8.45
CA THR A 46 -24.22 20.33 -8.88
C THR A 46 -25.06 20.76 -7.69
N SER A 47 -24.95 20.04 -6.57
CA SER A 47 -25.59 20.43 -5.30
C SER A 47 -24.77 19.97 -4.11
N VAL A 48 -24.87 20.70 -3.00
CA VAL A 48 -24.26 20.33 -1.72
C VAL A 48 -25.33 20.40 -0.64
N ARG A 49 -25.60 19.27 0.02
CA ARG A 49 -26.57 19.17 1.10
C ARG A 49 -25.90 18.67 2.37
N HIS A 50 -26.33 19.16 3.52
CA HIS A 50 -25.80 18.70 4.80
C HIS A 50 -26.90 18.43 5.82
N SER A 51 -26.61 17.60 6.82
CA SER A 51 -27.45 17.47 8.01
C SER A 51 -27.58 18.81 8.74
N PRO A 52 -28.75 19.16 9.30
CA PRO A 52 -28.93 20.40 10.06
C PRO A 52 -28.29 20.35 11.46
N LEU A 53 -27.62 19.25 11.83
CA LEU A 53 -26.89 19.14 13.09
C LEU A 53 -25.58 19.95 13.03
N ALA A 54 -25.25 20.64 14.13
CA ALA A 54 -24.20 21.66 14.23
C ALA A 54 -22.85 21.19 13.68
N ARG A 55 -22.42 19.96 14.00
CA ARG A 55 -21.18 19.37 13.50
C ARG A 55 -21.13 19.23 11.97
N ALA A 56 -22.25 18.91 11.34
CA ALA A 56 -22.34 18.76 9.89
C ALA A 56 -22.43 20.13 9.21
N GLU A 57 -23.17 21.07 9.79
CA GLU A 57 -23.24 22.46 9.36
C GLU A 57 -21.86 23.15 9.43
N GLU A 58 -21.14 23.01 10.55
CA GLU A 58 -19.77 23.52 10.68
C GLU A 58 -18.80 22.88 9.67
N THR A 59 -18.97 21.59 9.39
CA THR A 59 -18.15 20.91 8.36
C THR A 59 -18.43 21.52 6.99
N ALA A 60 -19.71 21.72 6.65
CA ALA A 60 -20.14 22.31 5.38
C ALA A 60 -19.67 23.76 5.23
N ALA A 61 -19.75 24.56 6.30
CA ALA A 61 -19.27 25.94 6.33
C ALA A 61 -17.76 26.04 6.05
N ILE A 62 -16.95 25.21 6.73
CA ILE A 62 -15.49 25.15 6.49
C ILE A 62 -15.19 24.70 5.04
N MET A 63 -15.96 23.77 4.49
CA MET A 63 -15.80 23.36 3.10
C MET A 63 -16.14 24.48 2.12
N ALA A 64 -17.18 25.28 2.39
CA ALA A 64 -17.56 26.43 1.56
C ALA A 64 -16.52 27.56 1.59
N GLU A 65 -15.87 27.80 2.74
CA GLU A 65 -14.75 28.75 2.83
C GLU A 65 -13.58 28.36 1.91
N ARG A 66 -13.34 27.05 1.74
CA ARG A 66 -12.26 26.49 0.93
C ARG A 66 -12.65 26.26 -0.53
N MET A 67 -13.93 26.10 -0.82
CA MET A 67 -14.49 25.84 -2.15
C MET A 67 -15.61 26.86 -2.44
N PRO A 68 -15.28 28.11 -2.82
CA PRO A 68 -16.26 29.19 -2.92
C PRO A 68 -17.37 28.98 -3.97
N ALA A 69 -17.23 27.96 -4.83
CA ALA A 69 -18.21 27.61 -5.86
C ALA A 69 -19.34 26.71 -5.33
N ILE A 70 -19.28 26.24 -4.07
CA ILE A 70 -20.35 25.45 -3.47
C ILE A 70 -21.22 26.33 -2.55
N GLU A 71 -22.52 26.04 -2.55
CA GLU A 71 -23.49 26.61 -1.63
C GLU A 71 -24.15 25.45 -0.87
N PRO A 72 -23.67 25.11 0.34
CA PRO A 72 -24.27 24.05 1.15
C PRO A 72 -25.65 24.46 1.66
N GLU A 73 -26.63 23.57 1.51
CA GLU A 73 -27.98 23.76 2.05
C GLU A 73 -28.35 22.66 3.05
N PRO A 74 -29.03 22.99 4.18
CA PRO A 74 -29.47 21.99 5.13
C PRO A 74 -30.57 21.10 4.53
N SER A 75 -30.57 19.82 4.91
CA SER A 75 -31.64 18.87 4.59
C SER A 75 -31.97 18.00 5.80
N SER A 76 -33.24 18.02 6.23
CA SER A 76 -33.74 17.14 7.30
C SER A 76 -33.64 15.65 6.94
N LEU A 77 -33.57 15.31 5.65
CA LEU A 77 -33.38 13.92 5.21
C LEU A 77 -31.97 13.37 5.52
N LEU A 78 -31.02 14.25 5.86
CA LEU A 78 -29.67 13.89 6.26
C LEU A 78 -29.47 13.90 7.78
N PHE A 79 -30.54 14.04 8.57
CA PHE A 79 -30.48 13.99 10.04
C PHE A 79 -29.98 12.61 10.53
N ASP A 80 -29.30 12.59 11.68
CA ASP A 80 -28.80 11.32 12.25
C ASP A 80 -29.98 10.45 12.71
N CYS A 81 -30.11 9.25 12.14
CA CYS A 81 -31.22 8.36 12.41
C CYS A 81 -30.78 6.90 12.44
N ILE A 82 -31.65 6.03 12.95
CA ILE A 82 -31.49 4.58 12.93
C ILE A 82 -32.32 4.01 11.77
N PRO A 83 -31.69 3.62 10.65
CA PRO A 83 -32.45 3.37 9.43
C PRO A 83 -33.23 2.05 9.37
N SER A 84 -32.94 1.11 10.27
CA SER A 84 -33.66 -0.16 10.38
C SER A 84 -33.44 -0.79 11.76
N GLY A 85 -34.40 -1.62 12.19
CA GLY A 85 -34.33 -2.35 13.46
C GLY A 85 -33.49 -3.63 13.42
N PRO A 86 -33.45 -4.36 14.56
CA PRO A 86 -32.80 -5.66 14.66
C PRO A 86 -33.49 -6.72 13.79
N VAL A 87 -32.74 -7.74 13.36
CA VAL A 87 -33.25 -8.88 12.58
C VAL A 87 -32.88 -10.21 13.23
N PRO A 88 -33.58 -11.32 12.92
CA PRO A 88 -33.37 -12.62 13.57
C PRO A 88 -31.92 -13.14 13.55
N ASP A 89 -31.15 -12.86 12.50
CA ASP A 89 -29.76 -13.33 12.32
C ASP A 89 -28.72 -12.23 12.64
N MET A 90 -29.10 -11.20 13.40
CA MET A 90 -28.18 -10.11 13.78
C MET A 90 -27.11 -10.60 14.77
N PRO A 91 -25.83 -10.21 14.61
CA PRO A 91 -24.79 -10.57 15.59
C PRO A 91 -25.11 -10.06 17.00
N HIS A 92 -24.93 -10.91 18.01
CA HIS A 92 -25.20 -10.59 19.43
C HIS A 92 -24.51 -9.31 19.93
N ALA A 93 -23.38 -8.92 19.32
CA ALA A 93 -22.66 -7.68 19.65
C ALA A 93 -23.49 -6.39 19.45
N PHE A 94 -24.58 -6.43 18.67
CA PHE A 94 -25.46 -5.29 18.43
C PHE A 94 -26.73 -5.29 19.30
N GLU A 95 -26.99 -6.33 20.08
CA GLU A 95 -28.18 -6.41 20.94
C GLU A 95 -28.23 -5.27 21.96
N SER A 96 -27.08 -4.95 22.59
CA SER A 96 -26.99 -3.85 23.56
C SER A 96 -27.19 -2.46 22.91
N PHE A 97 -26.90 -2.33 21.61
CA PHE A 97 -27.10 -1.08 20.89
C PHE A 97 -28.59 -0.85 20.60
N PHE A 98 -29.31 -1.88 20.16
CA PHE A 98 -30.75 -1.78 19.88
C PHE A 98 -31.62 -1.84 21.13
N GLY A 99 -31.11 -2.32 22.27
CA GLY A 99 -31.86 -2.39 23.53
C GLY A 99 -32.37 -1.05 24.07
N GLY A 100 -31.84 0.07 23.58
CA GLY A 100 -32.28 1.43 23.95
C GLY A 100 -33.00 2.21 22.85
N ILE A 101 -33.28 1.59 21.70
CA ILE A 101 -33.89 2.24 20.53
C ILE A 101 -35.35 1.79 20.42
N THR A 102 -36.29 2.73 20.31
CA THR A 102 -37.71 2.40 20.21
C THR A 102 -38.12 1.99 18.80
N GLU A 103 -39.24 1.26 18.67
CA GLU A 103 -39.81 0.93 17.35
C GLU A 103 -40.20 2.20 16.58
N GLU A 104 -40.69 3.25 17.26
CA GLU A 104 -41.03 4.52 16.61
C GLU A 104 -39.78 5.22 16.04
N GLU A 105 -38.63 5.16 16.74
CA GLU A 105 -37.37 5.72 16.25
C GLU A 105 -36.87 4.98 15.00
N ILE A 106 -37.03 3.66 14.96
CA ILE A 106 -36.69 2.82 13.80
C ILE A 106 -37.62 3.13 12.63
N ASP A 107 -38.92 3.24 12.86
CA ASP A 107 -39.91 3.54 11.82
C ASP A 107 -39.68 4.94 11.24
N ALA A 108 -39.41 5.93 12.09
CA ALA A 108 -39.07 7.28 11.67
C ALA A 108 -37.77 7.31 10.83
N GLY A 109 -36.74 6.59 11.27
CA GLY A 109 -35.47 6.49 10.53
C GLY A 109 -35.63 5.78 9.19
N SER A 110 -36.42 4.70 9.13
CA SER A 110 -36.74 3.99 7.90
C SER A 110 -37.51 4.89 6.91
N ALA A 111 -38.52 5.63 7.39
CA ALA A 111 -39.28 6.58 6.58
C ALA A 111 -38.38 7.70 6.04
N GLN A 112 -37.53 8.30 6.88
CA GLN A 112 -36.56 9.31 6.47
C GLN A 112 -35.66 8.80 5.34
N MET A 113 -35.15 7.57 5.44
CA MET A 113 -34.25 7.03 4.42
C MET A 113 -34.97 6.67 3.12
N ALA A 114 -36.24 6.27 3.17
CA ALA A 114 -37.05 6.07 1.97
C ALA A 114 -37.23 7.39 1.19
N ASP A 115 -37.50 8.49 1.90
CA ASP A 115 -37.60 9.83 1.31
C ASP A 115 -36.24 10.31 0.81
N ALA A 116 -35.17 10.08 1.57
CA ALA A 116 -33.81 10.46 1.21
C ALA A 116 -33.33 9.78 -0.09
N VAL A 117 -33.72 8.52 -0.33
CA VAL A 117 -33.46 7.87 -1.63
C VAL A 117 -34.27 8.47 -2.74
N SER A 118 -35.55 8.69 -2.49
CA SER A 118 -36.46 9.25 -3.48
C SER A 118 -35.99 10.63 -3.93
N GLU A 119 -35.35 11.41 -3.04
CA GLU A 119 -34.75 12.71 -3.38
C GLU A 119 -33.34 12.57 -4.00
N PHE A 120 -32.41 11.93 -3.30
CA PHE A 120 -30.98 11.99 -3.65
C PHE A 120 -30.53 10.94 -4.65
N LEU A 121 -31.25 9.82 -4.79
CA LEU A 121 -30.97 8.79 -5.81
C LEU A 121 -31.94 8.88 -7.02
N ALA A 122 -32.75 9.94 -7.09
CA ALA A 122 -33.63 10.18 -8.23
C ALA A 122 -32.84 10.31 -9.54
N PRO A 123 -33.30 9.70 -10.65
CA PRO A 123 -32.68 9.86 -11.95
C PRO A 123 -32.58 11.33 -12.38
N ALA A 124 -31.37 11.79 -12.69
CA ALA A 124 -31.12 13.15 -13.19
C ALA A 124 -30.97 13.18 -14.72
N ARG A 125 -31.28 14.35 -15.32
CA ARG A 125 -30.97 14.64 -16.73
C ARG A 125 -29.57 15.27 -16.81
N GLY A 126 -28.63 14.59 -17.46
CA GLY A 126 -27.22 15.03 -17.55
C GLY A 126 -26.32 14.40 -16.48
N ASP A 127 -25.05 14.78 -16.47
CA ASP A 127 -24.12 14.37 -15.42
C ASP A 127 -24.33 15.26 -14.19
N ARG A 128 -24.53 14.63 -13.03
CA ARG A 128 -24.88 15.29 -11.76
C ARG A 128 -23.91 14.84 -10.66
N HIS A 129 -23.39 15.78 -9.89
CA HIS A 129 -22.48 15.52 -8.78
C HIS A 129 -23.08 16.12 -7.49
N ASP A 130 -23.65 15.28 -6.61
CA ASP A 130 -24.19 15.74 -5.33
C ASP A 130 -23.28 15.38 -4.18
N LEU A 131 -22.98 16.36 -3.32
CA LEU A 131 -22.25 16.17 -2.08
C LEU A 131 -23.22 16.13 -0.90
N LEU A 132 -23.22 15.05 -0.13
CA LEU A 132 -24.04 14.89 1.07
C LEU A 132 -23.13 14.79 2.30
N ILE A 133 -23.24 15.75 3.22
CA ILE A 133 -22.46 15.80 4.47
C ILE A 133 -23.37 15.35 5.62
N THR A 134 -23.14 14.15 6.17
CA THR A 134 -24.06 13.52 7.14
C THR A 134 -23.34 12.56 8.11
N HIS A 135 -24.07 11.62 8.71
CA HIS A 135 -23.68 10.78 9.82
C HIS A 135 -23.42 9.34 9.41
N ASN A 136 -22.82 8.57 10.32
CA ASN A 136 -22.34 7.23 10.00
C ASN A 136 -23.46 6.29 9.52
N PHE A 137 -24.62 6.30 10.18
CA PHE A 137 -25.71 5.37 9.87
C PHE A 137 -26.45 5.71 8.59
N VAL A 138 -26.67 7.00 8.33
CA VAL A 138 -27.22 7.51 7.07
C VAL A 138 -26.31 7.14 5.88
N ILE A 139 -24.98 7.36 6.01
CA ILE A 139 -24.00 6.98 4.98
C ILE A 139 -24.02 5.47 4.75
N ALA A 140 -23.94 4.69 5.84
CA ALA A 140 -23.93 3.24 5.75
C ALA A 140 -25.19 2.70 5.05
N TRP A 141 -26.35 3.33 5.30
CA TRP A 141 -27.59 2.98 4.63
C TRP A 141 -27.55 3.32 3.13
N PHE A 142 -27.07 4.50 2.71
CA PHE A 142 -26.96 4.85 1.28
C PHE A 142 -26.06 3.87 0.52
N VAL A 143 -24.90 3.55 1.10
CA VAL A 143 -23.97 2.57 0.53
C VAL A 143 -24.67 1.23 0.36
N ARG A 144 -25.31 0.74 1.42
CA ARG A 144 -26.08 -0.50 1.41
C ARG A 144 -27.19 -0.51 0.36
N HIS A 145 -27.95 0.58 0.22
CA HIS A 145 -29.02 0.71 -0.76
C HIS A 145 -28.50 0.65 -2.20
N VAL A 146 -27.42 1.37 -2.51
CA VAL A 146 -26.79 1.36 -3.85
C VAL A 146 -26.26 -0.02 -4.23
N PHE A 147 -25.84 -0.83 -3.25
CA PHE A 147 -25.35 -2.19 -3.47
C PHE A 147 -26.43 -3.28 -3.45
N ASP A 148 -27.71 -2.92 -3.26
CA ASP A 148 -28.82 -3.87 -3.12
C ASP A 148 -28.57 -4.95 -2.05
N ALA A 149 -27.91 -4.56 -0.95
CA ALA A 149 -27.60 -5.47 0.15
C ALA A 149 -28.87 -5.75 1.00
N PRO A 150 -29.04 -6.93 1.62
CA PRO A 150 -30.26 -7.29 2.36
C PRO A 150 -30.47 -6.48 3.65
N THR A 151 -31.71 -6.08 3.97
CA THR A 151 -32.14 -5.11 5.04
C THR A 151 -31.72 -5.42 6.47
N GLY A 152 -31.20 -6.62 6.73
CA GLY A 152 -30.93 -7.10 8.07
C GLY A 152 -29.63 -6.63 8.72
N GLY A 153 -29.61 -5.38 9.23
CA GLY A 153 -28.58 -4.89 10.17
C GLY A 153 -27.14 -4.75 9.64
N GLY A 154 -26.85 -5.21 8.43
CA GLY A 154 -25.50 -5.20 7.84
C GLY A 154 -24.90 -3.80 7.57
N TRP A 155 -25.68 -2.74 7.73
CA TRP A 155 -25.16 -1.37 7.70
C TRP A 155 -24.34 -1.03 8.96
N ALA A 156 -24.65 -1.64 10.11
CA ALA A 156 -24.02 -1.32 11.40
C ALA A 156 -22.53 -1.76 11.47
N SER A 157 -22.12 -2.72 10.63
CA SER A 157 -20.73 -3.16 10.48
C SER A 157 -19.91 -2.29 9.52
N THR A 158 -20.54 -1.41 8.75
CA THR A 158 -19.89 -0.51 7.79
C THR A 158 -19.58 0.82 8.48
N ARG A 159 -18.37 0.98 9.02
CA ARG A 159 -17.94 2.23 9.70
C ARG A 159 -16.95 3.04 8.84
N PRO A 160 -17.40 4.02 8.05
CA PRO A 160 -16.50 5.02 7.51
C PRO A 160 -15.82 5.82 8.64
N THR A 161 -14.49 5.93 8.54
CA THR A 161 -13.67 6.76 9.44
C THR A 161 -14.07 8.24 9.33
N ALA A 162 -14.06 8.97 10.44
CA ALA A 162 -14.41 10.39 10.46
C ALA A 162 -13.54 11.20 9.47
N GLY A 163 -14.18 12.00 8.62
CA GLY A 163 -13.51 12.80 7.59
C GLY A 163 -13.08 12.04 6.31
N SER A 164 -13.51 10.79 6.10
CA SER A 164 -13.22 10.07 4.84
C SER A 164 -14.34 10.22 3.81
N PRO A 165 -14.03 10.58 2.55
CA PRO A 165 -15.02 10.54 1.47
C PRO A 165 -15.29 9.09 1.08
N SER A 166 -16.57 8.79 0.83
CA SER A 166 -16.99 7.59 0.10
C SER A 166 -17.71 8.03 -1.18
N SER A 167 -17.20 7.62 -2.35
CA SER A 167 -17.83 7.92 -3.64
C SER A 167 -18.61 6.72 -4.16
N ALA A 168 -19.87 6.91 -4.54
CA ALA A 168 -20.70 5.90 -5.21
C ALA A 168 -21.20 6.43 -6.56
N CYS A 169 -21.13 5.61 -7.62
CA CYS A 169 -21.56 5.96 -8.98
C CYS A 169 -22.82 5.18 -9.37
N ALA A 170 -23.99 5.82 -9.35
CA ALA A 170 -25.23 5.20 -9.79
C ALA A 170 -25.45 5.44 -11.29
N ARG A 171 -25.51 4.38 -12.11
CA ARG A 171 -25.93 4.46 -13.52
C ARG A 171 -27.30 3.82 -13.70
N PRO A 172 -28.26 4.50 -14.36
CA PRO A 172 -29.56 3.89 -14.64
C PRO A 172 -29.34 2.77 -15.66
N SER A 173 -29.61 1.52 -15.24
CA SER A 173 -29.57 0.24 -16.00
C SER A 173 -28.30 -0.64 -15.98
N ARG A 174 -27.23 -0.33 -15.21
CA ARG A 174 -26.11 -1.29 -15.00
C ARG A 174 -25.56 -1.24 -13.58
N ARG A 175 -25.25 -2.43 -13.02
CA ARG A 175 -24.62 -2.64 -11.70
C ARG A 175 -23.46 -1.67 -11.47
N CYS A 176 -23.47 -1.01 -10.31
CA CYS A 176 -22.39 -0.14 -9.82
C CYS A 176 -21.08 -0.93 -9.71
N SER A 177 -19.98 -0.40 -10.27
CA SER A 177 -18.73 -1.14 -10.49
C SER A 177 -17.52 -0.58 -9.72
N SER A 178 -17.68 0.39 -8.82
CA SER A 178 -16.57 0.88 -8.00
C SER A 178 -17.02 1.59 -6.72
N PHE A 179 -16.29 1.33 -5.63
CA PHE A 179 -16.37 2.02 -4.33
C PHE A 179 -14.95 2.33 -3.91
N THR A 180 -14.67 3.57 -3.49
CA THR A 180 -13.35 3.97 -3.00
C THR A 180 -13.51 4.69 -1.67
N THR A 181 -12.92 4.14 -0.61
CA THR A 181 -12.69 4.82 0.68
C THR A 181 -11.22 5.16 0.73
N THR A 182 -10.87 6.39 1.11
CA THR A 182 -9.45 6.76 1.27
C THR A 182 -9.27 7.57 2.55
N SER A 183 -8.36 7.13 3.41
CA SER A 183 -7.90 7.88 4.58
C SER A 183 -6.97 9.01 4.14
N ALA A 184 -7.12 10.20 4.72
CA ALA A 184 -6.26 11.34 4.44
C ALA A 184 -5.08 11.40 5.42
N THR A 185 -3.86 11.24 4.91
CA THR A 185 -2.62 11.73 5.54
C THR A 185 -2.00 12.77 4.62
N CYS A 186 -1.78 13.98 5.14
CA CYS A 186 -1.20 15.13 4.43
C CYS A 186 0.29 14.92 4.15
N PRO A 187 0.78 15.05 2.91
CA PRO A 187 2.18 15.30 2.62
C PRO A 187 2.40 16.80 2.33
N SER A 188 3.37 17.37 3.02
CA SER A 188 3.89 18.72 2.83
C SER A 188 4.86 18.79 1.64
N SER A 189 4.47 19.47 0.55
CA SER A 189 5.32 20.34 -0.30
C SER A 189 4.67 20.53 -1.68
N CYS A 190 4.18 21.74 -1.97
CA CYS A 190 3.69 22.13 -3.30
C CYS A 190 4.71 23.04 -3.98
N ALA A 191 5.11 22.69 -5.20
CA ALA A 191 5.71 23.59 -6.18
C ALA A 191 4.89 23.51 -7.49
N PRO A 192 4.66 24.64 -8.21
CA PRO A 192 3.59 24.73 -9.21
C PRO A 192 3.98 24.21 -10.60
N ALA A 193 3.05 23.52 -11.26
CA ALA A 193 3.12 23.13 -12.66
C ALA A 193 2.53 24.21 -13.58
N SER A 194 3.12 24.37 -14.78
CA SER A 194 2.67 25.25 -15.88
C SER A 194 1.84 24.46 -16.92
N PRO A 195 1.04 25.13 -17.78
CA PRO A 195 -0.20 24.57 -18.31
C PRO A 195 -0.10 23.81 -19.63
N SER A 196 -1.10 22.94 -19.81
CA SER A 196 -1.43 22.05 -20.92
C SER A 196 -1.84 22.74 -22.23
N SER A 197 -1.57 22.11 -23.37
CA SER A 197 -2.23 22.35 -24.66
C SER A 197 -2.95 21.09 -25.17
N SER A 198 -4.17 21.31 -25.66
CA SER A 198 -5.22 20.34 -26.00
C SER A 198 -4.98 19.52 -27.30
N PRO A 199 -5.78 18.44 -27.54
CA PRO A 199 -5.59 17.50 -28.65
C PRO A 199 -6.56 17.73 -29.84
N THR A 200 -6.18 17.29 -31.03
CA THR A 200 -7.11 17.17 -32.19
C THR A 200 -6.90 15.88 -32.99
N SER A 201 -7.96 15.05 -32.98
CA SER A 201 -8.55 14.18 -34.01
C SER A 201 -7.73 13.47 -35.11
N ALA A 202 -7.83 12.13 -35.07
CA ALA A 202 -8.42 11.21 -36.07
C ALA A 202 -7.87 11.04 -37.51
N ALA A 203 -7.39 9.81 -37.74
CA ALA A 203 -7.81 8.83 -38.78
C ALA A 203 -7.13 8.75 -40.18
N GLU A 204 -6.88 7.48 -40.56
CA GLU A 204 -6.84 6.84 -41.89
C GLU A 204 -5.51 6.48 -42.60
N ARG A 205 -5.28 5.14 -42.64
CA ARG A 205 -4.96 4.24 -43.78
C ARG A 205 -3.55 4.13 -44.41
N ARG A 206 -3.16 2.84 -44.47
CA ARG A 206 -2.39 2.07 -45.51
C ARG A 206 -0.85 2.11 -45.56
N ALA A 207 -0.30 0.93 -45.25
CA ALA A 207 0.73 0.15 -45.94
C ALA A 207 1.88 0.89 -46.68
N GLY A 208 3.09 0.71 -46.18
CA GLY A 208 4.34 0.96 -46.89
C GLY A 208 5.54 0.60 -46.02
N GLN A 209 6.29 -0.42 -46.43
CA GLN A 209 7.58 -0.78 -45.84
C GLN A 209 8.54 0.41 -45.90
N HIS A 210 8.97 0.92 -44.75
CA HIS A 210 10.30 1.50 -44.58
C HIS A 210 10.68 1.56 -43.10
N ARG A 211 11.79 0.88 -42.80
CA ARG A 211 12.53 0.92 -41.53
C ARG A 211 13.03 2.36 -41.33
N PRO A 212 12.63 3.11 -40.29
CA PRO A 212 13.26 4.39 -40.03
C PRO A 212 14.49 4.15 -39.17
N GLU A 213 15.67 4.48 -39.71
CA GLU A 213 16.86 4.73 -38.92
C GLU A 213 16.54 5.88 -37.95
N THR A 214 16.30 5.54 -36.68
CA THR A 214 16.11 6.51 -35.63
C THR A 214 17.45 7.16 -35.32
N ARG A 215 17.49 8.48 -35.56
CA ARG A 215 18.45 9.43 -35.01
C ARG A 215 18.88 9.02 -33.60
N ARG A 216 20.17 8.71 -33.46
CA ARG A 216 20.88 8.64 -32.19
C ARG A 216 20.73 9.98 -31.46
N TYR A 217 19.91 10.00 -30.43
CA TYR A 217 20.13 10.92 -29.31
C TYR A 217 21.27 10.33 -28.46
N ALA A 218 22.39 11.05 -28.38
CA ALA A 218 23.38 10.84 -27.32
C ALA A 218 22.88 11.60 -26.07
N GLY A 219 22.85 11.05 -24.85
CA GLY A 219 23.19 9.72 -24.39
C GLY A 219 22.61 9.47 -23.00
N GLY A 220 21.99 8.31 -22.85
CA GLY A 220 21.83 7.56 -21.62
C GLY A 220 21.77 6.11 -22.07
N MET A 221 22.84 5.33 -21.85
CA MET A 221 22.86 3.93 -22.32
C MET A 221 21.76 3.16 -21.58
N THR A 222 20.79 2.65 -22.34
CA THR A 222 19.80 1.67 -21.87
C THR A 222 20.54 0.42 -21.41
N THR A 223 20.13 -0.14 -20.27
CA THR A 223 20.75 -1.36 -19.73
C THR A 223 20.05 -2.56 -20.35
N THR A 224 20.81 -3.41 -21.03
CA THR A 224 20.27 -4.59 -21.73
C THR A 224 20.05 -5.74 -20.73
N VAL A 225 18.90 -6.40 -20.85
CA VAL A 225 18.44 -7.43 -19.91
C VAL A 225 18.10 -8.71 -20.67
N ALA A 226 18.61 -9.84 -20.18
CA ALA A 226 18.19 -11.17 -20.59
C ALA A 226 17.41 -11.83 -19.45
N VAL A 227 16.23 -12.38 -19.74
CA VAL A 227 15.39 -13.07 -18.74
C VAL A 227 15.43 -14.57 -18.96
N VAL A 228 15.93 -15.32 -17.98
CA VAL A 228 15.96 -16.78 -17.97
C VAL A 228 14.78 -17.31 -17.14
N GLY A 229 13.96 -18.17 -17.75
CA GLY A 229 12.64 -18.53 -17.21
C GLY A 229 11.53 -17.58 -17.66
N ALA A 230 11.69 -16.95 -18.83
CA ALA A 230 10.80 -15.90 -19.33
C ALA A 230 9.33 -16.34 -19.50
N THR A 231 9.07 -17.63 -19.75
CA THR A 231 7.71 -18.17 -19.91
C THR A 231 6.98 -18.41 -18.59
N GLY A 232 7.69 -18.37 -17.45
CA GLY A 232 7.08 -18.48 -16.13
C GLY A 232 6.31 -17.22 -15.73
N ARG A 233 5.41 -17.32 -14.74
CA ARG A 233 4.60 -16.17 -14.29
C ARG A 233 5.43 -14.94 -13.90
N MET A 234 6.54 -15.17 -13.18
CA MET A 234 7.44 -14.09 -12.79
C MET A 234 8.28 -13.58 -13.98
N GLY A 235 8.75 -14.49 -14.84
CA GLY A 235 9.47 -14.13 -16.07
C GLY A 235 8.63 -13.22 -16.98
N GLN A 236 7.38 -13.58 -17.22
CA GLN A 236 6.45 -12.78 -18.01
C GLN A 236 6.23 -11.38 -17.42
N LEU A 237 6.09 -11.29 -16.08
CA LEU A 237 5.95 -10.00 -15.40
C LEU A 237 7.22 -9.15 -15.56
N ILE A 238 8.40 -9.73 -15.36
CA ILE A 238 9.67 -9.01 -15.51
C ILE A 238 9.87 -8.56 -16.96
N SER A 239 9.63 -9.42 -17.95
CA SER A 239 9.71 -9.07 -19.37
C SER A 239 8.80 -7.89 -19.70
N GLN A 240 7.54 -7.90 -19.23
CA GLN A 240 6.61 -6.78 -19.44
C GLN A 240 7.10 -5.48 -18.79
N ILE A 241 7.65 -5.55 -17.57
CA ILE A 241 8.19 -4.38 -16.87
C ILE A 241 9.40 -3.82 -17.61
N VAL A 242 10.30 -4.69 -18.11
CA VAL A 242 11.47 -4.29 -18.89
C VAL A 242 11.05 -3.65 -20.20
N GLU A 243 10.12 -4.25 -20.95
CA GLU A 243 9.60 -3.70 -22.21
C GLU A 243 8.88 -2.36 -22.04
N ALA A 244 8.21 -2.14 -20.91
CA ALA A 244 7.55 -0.88 -20.59
C ALA A 244 8.50 0.20 -20.06
N SER A 245 9.74 -0.15 -19.71
CA SER A 245 10.72 0.76 -19.14
C SER A 245 11.44 1.57 -20.21
N THR A 246 11.87 2.78 -19.84
CA THR A 246 12.79 3.60 -20.64
C THR A 246 14.26 3.41 -20.23
N GLU A 247 14.52 2.71 -19.12
CA GLU A 247 15.86 2.49 -18.57
C GLU A 247 16.48 1.16 -19.03
N PHE A 248 15.63 0.19 -19.36
CA PHE A 248 16.02 -1.19 -19.67
C PHE A 248 15.54 -1.61 -21.06
N GLU A 249 16.27 -2.54 -21.67
CA GLU A 249 15.92 -3.13 -22.96
C GLU A 249 15.97 -4.65 -22.87
N LEU A 250 14.88 -5.34 -23.23
CA LEU A 250 14.83 -6.80 -23.24
C LEU A 250 15.49 -7.32 -24.51
N VAL A 251 16.68 -7.92 -24.39
CA VAL A 251 17.47 -8.41 -25.54
C VAL A 251 17.39 -9.92 -25.73
N ALA A 252 17.04 -10.66 -24.68
CA ALA A 252 16.84 -12.10 -24.74
C ALA A 252 15.78 -12.57 -23.74
N SER A 253 15.01 -13.58 -24.13
CA SER A 253 14.01 -14.25 -23.28
C SER A 253 14.16 -15.76 -23.47
N LEU A 254 14.67 -16.44 -22.45
CA LEU A 254 15.02 -17.86 -22.50
C LEU A 254 14.00 -18.69 -21.73
N ASP A 255 13.61 -19.83 -22.30
CA ASP A 255 12.87 -20.90 -21.63
C ASP A 255 13.71 -22.19 -21.48
N SER A 256 13.07 -23.32 -21.16
CA SER A 256 13.76 -24.59 -20.92
C SER A 256 14.34 -25.26 -22.18
N LYS A 257 14.07 -24.73 -23.37
CA LYS A 257 14.55 -25.25 -24.66
C LYS A 257 15.72 -24.46 -25.23
N ASP A 258 15.94 -23.25 -24.72
CA ASP A 258 16.98 -22.34 -25.19
C ASP A 258 18.32 -22.64 -24.51
N GLU A 259 19.42 -22.24 -25.15
CA GLU A 259 20.76 -22.43 -24.60
C GLU A 259 21.16 -21.21 -23.76
N LEU A 260 21.89 -21.41 -22.65
CA LEU A 260 22.34 -20.30 -21.81
C LEU A 260 23.25 -19.31 -22.55
N SER A 261 23.85 -19.71 -23.68
CA SER A 261 24.61 -18.80 -24.54
C SER A 261 23.76 -17.69 -25.15
N ASP A 262 22.43 -17.87 -25.24
CA ASP A 262 21.53 -16.90 -25.85
C ASP A 262 21.33 -15.66 -24.96
N MET A 263 21.72 -15.72 -23.68
CA MET A 263 21.72 -14.54 -22.79
C MET A 263 22.99 -13.69 -22.91
N LEU A 264 24.03 -14.19 -23.58
CA LEU A 264 25.30 -13.49 -23.69
C LEU A 264 25.15 -12.17 -24.47
N GLY A 265 25.86 -11.15 -24.00
CA GLY A 265 25.81 -9.80 -24.56
C GLY A 265 24.80 -8.86 -23.87
N ALA A 266 23.95 -9.38 -22.98
CA ALA A 266 23.18 -8.54 -22.06
C ALA A 266 24.05 -8.02 -20.90
N ASP A 267 23.71 -6.85 -20.36
CA ASP A 267 24.35 -6.29 -19.17
C ASP A 267 23.91 -7.02 -17.89
N ILE A 268 22.63 -7.43 -17.84
CA ILE A 268 22.01 -8.12 -16.71
C ILE A 268 21.36 -9.43 -17.17
N ALA A 269 21.69 -10.53 -16.49
CA ALA A 269 20.92 -11.76 -16.54
C ALA A 269 19.92 -11.81 -15.38
N VAL A 270 18.63 -12.00 -15.65
CA VAL A 270 17.60 -12.22 -14.63
C VAL A 270 17.29 -13.71 -14.57
N ASP A 271 17.45 -14.32 -13.40
CA ASP A 271 17.11 -15.72 -13.14
C ASP A 271 15.82 -15.83 -12.32
N VAL A 272 14.78 -16.33 -12.97
CA VAL A 272 13.48 -16.67 -12.36
C VAL A 272 13.05 -18.09 -12.78
N THR A 273 14.02 -19.00 -12.75
CA THR A 273 13.86 -20.43 -13.05
C THR A 273 13.45 -21.26 -11.82
N LEU A 274 13.61 -22.59 -11.90
CA LEU A 274 13.39 -23.52 -10.81
C LEU A 274 14.62 -23.59 -9.88
N PRO A 275 14.44 -23.90 -8.57
CA PRO A 275 15.55 -23.97 -7.61
C PRO A 275 16.69 -24.94 -7.96
N ALA A 276 16.42 -25.95 -8.80
CA ALA A 276 17.41 -26.91 -9.27
C ALA A 276 18.24 -26.40 -10.48
N VAL A 277 17.75 -25.39 -11.21
CA VAL A 277 18.36 -24.85 -12.44
C VAL A 277 19.12 -23.56 -12.14
N SER A 278 18.59 -22.75 -11.24
CA SER A 278 19.09 -21.42 -10.86
C SER A 278 20.60 -21.36 -10.61
N GLN A 279 21.16 -22.34 -9.89
CA GLN A 279 22.60 -22.37 -9.62
C GLN A 279 23.44 -22.41 -10.90
N GLY A 280 23.06 -23.22 -11.88
CA GLY A 280 23.77 -23.31 -13.16
C GLY A 280 23.67 -22.03 -13.99
N VAL A 281 22.51 -21.36 -13.96
CA VAL A 281 22.29 -20.07 -14.62
C VAL A 281 23.22 -19.00 -14.03
N VAL A 282 23.24 -18.88 -12.71
CA VAL A 282 24.08 -17.90 -12.00
C VAL A 282 25.56 -18.18 -12.25
N GLU A 283 26.01 -19.43 -12.12
CA GLU A 283 27.40 -19.81 -12.38
C GLU A 283 27.84 -19.47 -13.81
N TYR A 284 26.98 -19.76 -14.80
CA TYR A 284 27.28 -19.44 -16.20
C TYR A 284 27.35 -17.93 -16.44
N ALA A 285 26.38 -17.15 -15.96
CA ALA A 285 26.34 -15.70 -16.15
C ALA A 285 27.56 -15.02 -15.49
N VAL A 286 27.90 -15.43 -14.27
CA VAL A 286 29.07 -14.92 -13.54
C VAL A 286 30.37 -15.25 -14.28
N ALA A 287 30.52 -16.47 -14.81
CA ALA A 287 31.71 -16.88 -15.57
C ALA A 287 31.92 -16.04 -16.84
N HIS A 288 30.85 -15.44 -17.39
CA HIS A 288 30.90 -14.57 -18.56
C HIS A 288 30.88 -13.07 -18.22
N GLY A 289 31.04 -12.72 -16.93
CA GLY A 289 31.17 -11.33 -16.50
C GLY A 289 29.86 -10.54 -16.42
N MET A 290 28.71 -11.22 -16.44
CA MET A 290 27.40 -10.57 -16.38
C MET A 290 26.95 -10.36 -14.93
N ASN A 291 26.31 -9.22 -14.66
CA ASN A 291 25.61 -9.04 -13.38
C ASN A 291 24.30 -9.85 -13.38
N VAL A 292 23.93 -10.38 -12.22
CA VAL A 292 22.80 -11.31 -12.13
C VAL A 292 21.78 -10.85 -11.09
N LEU A 293 20.50 -10.77 -11.49
CA LEU A 293 19.37 -10.61 -10.59
C LEU A 293 18.68 -11.96 -10.42
N VAL A 294 18.70 -12.51 -9.21
CA VAL A 294 18.09 -13.79 -8.88
C VAL A 294 16.78 -13.56 -8.16
N GLY A 295 15.67 -13.93 -8.80
CA GLY A 295 14.34 -14.00 -8.19
C GLY A 295 13.92 -15.42 -7.80
N THR A 296 14.70 -16.44 -8.18
CA THR A 296 14.43 -17.83 -7.83
C THR A 296 14.63 -18.07 -6.32
N SER A 297 13.68 -18.79 -5.72
CA SER A 297 13.76 -19.20 -4.31
C SER A 297 14.70 -20.40 -4.11
N GLY A 298 15.03 -20.73 -2.85
CA GLY A 298 15.85 -21.89 -2.52
C GLY A 298 17.38 -21.64 -2.51
N TRP A 299 17.79 -20.37 -2.49
CA TRP A 299 19.16 -19.97 -2.17
C TRP A 299 19.37 -20.01 -0.66
N THR A 300 19.91 -21.14 -0.18
CA THR A 300 20.25 -21.33 1.24
C THR A 300 21.48 -20.51 1.62
N GLY A 301 21.68 -20.28 2.92
CA GLY A 301 22.88 -19.61 3.43
C GLY A 301 24.19 -20.28 2.96
N GLU A 302 24.22 -21.61 2.90
CA GLU A 302 25.35 -22.37 2.38
C GLU A 302 25.61 -22.06 0.90
N ARG A 303 24.57 -22.07 0.05
CA ARG A 303 24.68 -21.74 -1.38
C ARG A 303 25.15 -20.31 -1.60
N ILE A 304 24.64 -19.37 -0.80
CA ILE A 304 25.05 -17.96 -0.85
C ILE A 304 26.52 -17.81 -0.46
N GLN A 305 26.97 -18.46 0.61
CA GLN A 305 28.37 -18.42 1.03
C GLN A 305 29.31 -19.09 0.01
N ASP A 306 28.87 -20.18 -0.62
CA ASP A 306 29.61 -20.82 -1.72
C ASP A 306 29.76 -19.86 -2.91
N LEU A 307 28.67 -19.17 -3.29
CA LEU A 307 28.69 -18.17 -4.34
C LEU A 307 29.63 -17.00 -3.99
N GLU A 308 29.51 -16.44 -2.78
CA GLU A 308 30.38 -15.39 -2.27
C GLU A 308 31.86 -15.77 -2.39
N ARG A 309 32.22 -16.98 -1.93
CA ARG A 309 33.60 -17.50 -2.06
C ARG A 309 34.08 -17.58 -3.50
N ARG A 310 33.22 -17.99 -4.44
CA ARG A 310 33.58 -18.13 -5.86
C ARG A 310 33.76 -16.79 -6.57
N ILE A 311 32.97 -15.78 -6.20
CA ILE A 311 33.09 -14.45 -6.81
C ILE A 311 34.06 -13.53 -6.07
N THR A 312 34.53 -13.94 -4.89
CA THR A 312 35.58 -13.26 -4.14
C THR A 312 36.85 -13.17 -5.01
N GLY A 313 37.14 -11.96 -5.49
CA GLY A 313 38.27 -11.68 -6.41
C GLY A 313 37.86 -11.22 -7.81
N ASN A 314 36.62 -11.49 -8.24
CA ASN A 314 36.05 -10.92 -9.46
C ASN A 314 35.25 -9.65 -9.12
N LEU A 315 35.97 -8.54 -8.93
CA LEU A 315 35.38 -7.23 -8.56
C LEU A 315 34.57 -6.57 -9.68
N ALA A 316 34.36 -7.24 -10.82
CA ALA A 316 33.57 -6.71 -11.92
C ALA A 316 32.10 -7.18 -11.90
N VAL A 317 31.79 -8.25 -11.17
CA VAL A 317 30.48 -8.91 -11.19
C VAL A 317 29.72 -8.73 -9.87
N GLY A 318 28.42 -8.51 -9.97
CA GLY A 318 27.48 -8.48 -8.86
C GLY A 318 26.34 -9.48 -9.03
N VAL A 319 25.95 -10.14 -7.94
CA VAL A 319 24.78 -11.01 -7.87
C VAL A 319 23.83 -10.47 -6.81
N VAL A 320 22.62 -10.10 -7.22
CA VAL A 320 21.56 -9.57 -6.33
C VAL A 320 20.48 -10.64 -6.19
N ILE A 321 20.28 -11.15 -4.99
CA ILE A 321 19.32 -12.23 -4.69
C ILE A 321 18.12 -11.66 -3.95
N ILE A 322 16.96 -11.63 -4.60
CA ILE A 322 15.72 -11.08 -4.06
C ILE A 322 14.65 -12.17 -3.95
N PRO A 323 14.48 -12.77 -2.77
CA PRO A 323 13.50 -13.85 -2.57
C PRO A 323 12.05 -13.34 -2.58
N ASN A 324 11.84 -12.04 -2.40
CA ASN A 324 10.53 -11.39 -2.41
C ASN A 324 10.67 -9.95 -2.91
N PHE A 325 10.06 -9.65 -4.06
CA PHE A 325 10.07 -8.33 -4.68
C PHE A 325 9.01 -7.36 -4.11
N SER A 326 8.17 -7.77 -3.16
CA SER A 326 7.18 -6.87 -2.57
C SER A 326 7.85 -5.91 -1.59
N VAL A 327 7.89 -4.63 -1.97
CA VAL A 327 8.36 -3.53 -1.10
C VAL A 327 7.54 -3.48 0.19
N GLY A 328 6.21 -3.58 0.09
CA GLY A 328 5.31 -3.56 1.25
C GLY A 328 5.59 -4.72 2.22
N SER A 329 5.82 -5.93 1.69
CA SER A 329 6.14 -7.10 2.51
C SER A 329 7.46 -6.94 3.27
N VAL A 330 8.45 -6.35 2.61
CA VAL A 330 9.78 -6.13 3.16
C VAL A 330 9.75 -5.05 4.25
N LEU A 331 8.99 -3.97 4.02
CA LEU A 331 8.73 -2.93 5.02
C LEU A 331 8.01 -3.51 6.25
N ALA A 332 6.93 -4.26 6.04
CA ALA A 332 6.18 -4.89 7.12
C ALA A 332 7.07 -5.84 7.95
N THR A 333 7.90 -6.64 7.29
CA THR A 333 8.87 -7.52 7.95
C THR A 333 9.89 -6.73 8.79
N SER A 334 10.42 -5.64 8.23
CA SER A 334 11.41 -4.78 8.91
C SER A 334 10.80 -4.07 10.13
N PHE A 335 9.58 -3.56 9.98
CA PHE A 335 8.84 -2.95 11.09
C PHE A 335 8.51 -3.97 12.18
N ALA A 336 8.11 -5.18 11.80
CA ALA A 336 7.85 -6.26 12.74
C ALA A 336 9.12 -6.65 13.51
N GLN A 337 10.25 -6.76 12.81
CA GLN A 337 11.56 -7.00 13.43
C GLN A 337 11.92 -5.92 14.45
N MET A 338 11.71 -4.64 14.12
CA MET A 338 11.97 -3.54 15.04
C MET A 338 11.06 -3.56 16.26
N ALA A 339 9.76 -3.79 16.05
CA ALA A 339 8.73 -3.84 17.10
C ALA A 339 8.90 -5.02 18.05
N ALA A 340 9.38 -6.17 17.57
CA ALA A 340 9.54 -7.40 18.36
C ALA A 340 10.40 -7.23 19.63
N ARG A 341 11.29 -6.23 19.67
CA ARG A 341 12.12 -5.91 20.83
C ARG A 341 11.33 -5.37 22.03
N PHE A 342 10.12 -4.88 21.80
CA PHE A 342 9.33 -4.16 22.80
C PHE A 342 8.18 -4.99 23.39
N TYR A 343 7.75 -6.07 22.73
CA TYR A 343 6.58 -6.86 23.12
C TYR A 343 6.95 -8.29 23.49
N ASP A 344 6.21 -8.88 24.43
CA ASP A 344 6.42 -10.27 24.85
C ASP A 344 5.42 -11.24 24.24
N SER A 345 4.21 -10.79 23.88
CA SER A 345 3.20 -11.57 23.17
C SER A 345 3.20 -11.18 21.69
N ILE A 346 3.51 -12.13 20.81
CA ILE A 346 3.62 -11.89 19.36
C ILE A 346 3.07 -13.11 18.63
N GLU A 347 2.17 -12.92 17.68
CA GLU A 347 1.66 -13.97 16.80
C GLU A 347 1.63 -13.49 15.34
N ILE A 348 1.75 -14.43 14.40
CA ILE A 348 1.63 -14.14 12.96
C ILE A 348 0.40 -14.86 12.42
N VAL A 349 -0.43 -14.14 11.67
CA VAL A 349 -1.52 -14.70 10.89
C VAL A 349 -1.24 -14.42 9.42
N GLU A 350 -1.10 -15.46 8.61
CA GLU A 350 -0.92 -15.35 7.16
C GLU A 350 -2.06 -16.03 6.41
N ALA A 351 -2.38 -15.50 5.24
CA ALA A 351 -3.36 -16.06 4.35
C ALA A 351 -2.84 -16.07 2.91
N HIS A 352 -3.08 -17.15 2.19
CA HIS A 352 -2.73 -17.28 0.78
C HIS A 352 -3.84 -18.00 0.01
N GLY A 353 -3.75 -17.95 -1.32
CA GLY A 353 -4.61 -18.71 -2.20
C GLY A 353 -4.66 -20.20 -1.84
N ALA A 354 -5.83 -20.83 -2.00
CA ALA A 354 -6.06 -22.23 -1.63
C ALA A 354 -5.12 -23.25 -2.31
N SER A 355 -4.49 -22.88 -3.43
CA SER A 355 -3.54 -23.72 -4.17
C SER A 355 -2.10 -23.67 -3.63
N LYS A 356 -1.80 -22.81 -2.66
CA LYS A 356 -0.46 -22.73 -2.07
C LYS A 356 -0.17 -23.96 -1.22
N ILE A 357 0.89 -24.69 -1.58
CA ILE A 357 1.24 -26.00 -1.01
C ILE A 357 1.95 -25.86 0.34
N ASP A 358 2.91 -24.94 0.43
CA ASP A 358 3.68 -24.70 1.66
C ASP A 358 2.85 -23.98 2.72
N SER A 359 3.02 -24.38 3.98
CA SER A 359 2.39 -23.74 5.14
C SER A 359 3.23 -23.95 6.40
N PRO A 360 3.58 -22.90 7.16
CA PRO A 360 3.41 -21.48 6.84
C PRO A 360 4.17 -21.03 5.59
N SER A 361 3.80 -19.88 5.04
CA SER A 361 4.54 -19.27 3.93
C SER A 361 5.99 -18.96 4.32
N GLY A 362 6.92 -19.02 3.35
CA GLY A 362 8.32 -18.65 3.57
C GLY A 362 8.50 -17.23 4.12
N THR A 363 7.66 -16.27 3.72
CA THR A 363 7.67 -14.90 4.27
C THR A 363 7.33 -14.88 5.76
N ALA A 364 6.31 -15.64 6.18
CA ALA A 364 5.93 -15.73 7.59
C ALA A 364 7.03 -16.39 8.44
N VAL A 365 7.64 -17.46 7.91
CA VAL A 365 8.78 -18.12 8.55
C VAL A 365 9.93 -17.15 8.72
N ARG A 366 10.32 -16.45 7.66
CA ARG A 366 11.41 -15.48 7.68
C ARG A 366 11.14 -14.32 8.64
N THR A 367 9.90 -13.83 8.66
CA THR A 367 9.47 -12.77 9.60
C THR A 367 9.65 -13.24 11.03
N ALA A 368 9.18 -14.45 11.36
CA ALA A 368 9.33 -15.02 12.69
C ALA A 368 10.80 -15.17 13.13
N GLU A 369 11.65 -15.70 12.24
CA GLU A 369 13.08 -15.83 12.49
C GLU A 369 13.76 -14.48 12.77
N LEU A 370 13.49 -13.47 11.94
CA LEU A 370 14.07 -12.13 12.10
C LEU A 370 13.62 -11.46 13.40
N MET A 371 12.34 -11.57 13.75
CA MET A 371 11.82 -11.07 15.03
C MET A 371 12.47 -11.78 16.22
N SER A 372 12.58 -13.10 16.16
CA SER A 372 13.21 -13.90 17.21
C SER A 372 14.67 -13.51 17.41
N GLN A 373 15.42 -13.33 16.32
CA GLN A 373 16.80 -12.83 16.36
C GLN A 373 16.90 -11.43 16.97
N ALA A 374 16.01 -10.51 16.57
CA ALA A 374 16.00 -9.14 17.07
C ALA A 374 15.71 -9.04 18.57
N ARG A 375 14.97 -10.00 19.15
CA ARG A 375 14.65 -10.05 20.59
C ARG A 375 15.89 -10.28 21.46
N GLY A 376 16.92 -10.97 20.95
CA GLY A 376 18.19 -11.19 21.64
C GLY A 376 18.01 -11.64 23.10
N ALA A 377 18.51 -10.83 24.04
CA ALA A 377 18.45 -11.12 25.48
C ALA A 377 17.04 -11.17 26.08
N ARG A 378 16.02 -10.61 25.39
CA ARG A 378 14.61 -10.70 25.83
C ARG A 378 14.07 -12.13 25.74
N GLY A 379 14.73 -12.99 24.97
CA GLY A 379 14.39 -14.40 24.86
C GLY A 379 13.13 -14.67 24.01
N PRO A 380 12.58 -15.89 24.07
CA PRO A 380 11.44 -16.31 23.25
C PRO A 380 10.16 -15.52 23.56
N VAL A 381 9.20 -15.58 22.64
CA VAL A 381 7.86 -15.01 22.83
C VAL A 381 7.10 -15.78 23.91
N GLN A 382 6.31 -15.06 24.70
CA GLN A 382 5.35 -15.63 25.64
C GLN A 382 4.09 -16.05 24.90
N ALA A 383 4.07 -17.30 24.43
CA ALA A 383 2.90 -17.92 23.83
C ALA A 383 2.29 -18.93 24.82
N PRO A 384 1.11 -18.67 25.42
CA PRO A 384 0.46 -19.66 26.27
C PRO A 384 -0.13 -20.81 25.44
N HIS A 385 -0.13 -21.99 26.05
CA HIS A 385 -0.77 -23.21 25.53
C HIS A 385 -0.26 -23.69 24.16
N THR A 386 1.04 -23.56 23.88
CA THR A 386 1.64 -23.95 22.58
C THR A 386 1.48 -25.43 22.22
N ASP A 387 1.13 -26.28 23.18
CA ASP A 387 0.80 -27.70 23.01
C ASP A 387 -0.54 -27.92 22.29
N GLN A 388 -1.44 -26.93 22.31
CA GLN A 388 -2.72 -27.03 21.61
C GLN A 388 -2.54 -26.81 20.11
N ARG A 389 -3.01 -27.77 19.30
CA ARG A 389 -2.98 -27.68 17.82
C ARG A 389 -3.62 -26.40 17.27
N ALA A 390 -4.63 -25.86 17.95
CA ALA A 390 -5.32 -24.63 17.55
C ALA A 390 -4.45 -23.37 17.68
N ARG A 391 -3.28 -23.44 18.34
CA ARG A 391 -2.38 -22.30 18.57
C ARG A 391 -1.35 -22.11 17.44
N GLY A 392 -1.59 -22.68 16.26
CA GLY A 392 -0.74 -22.53 15.09
C GLY A 392 0.59 -23.29 15.21
N GLN A 393 1.43 -23.18 14.17
CA GLN A 393 2.76 -23.78 14.16
C GLN A 393 3.76 -22.89 14.87
N GLN A 394 4.61 -23.47 15.71
CA GLN A 394 5.74 -22.75 16.32
C GLN A 394 6.85 -22.53 15.30
N VAL A 395 7.18 -21.27 15.03
CA VAL A 395 8.34 -20.88 14.21
C VAL A 395 9.19 -19.90 15.00
N ALA A 396 10.42 -20.29 15.33
CA ALA A 396 11.33 -19.47 16.13
C ALA A 396 10.70 -18.91 17.43
N SER A 397 9.90 -19.74 18.12
CA SER A 397 9.06 -19.44 19.31
C SER A 397 7.81 -18.58 19.08
N ILE A 398 7.54 -18.15 17.84
CA ILE A 398 6.36 -17.35 17.49
C ILE A 398 5.28 -18.30 16.92
N PRO A 399 4.04 -18.27 17.45
CA PRO A 399 2.89 -18.91 16.83
C PRO A 399 2.61 -18.33 15.44
N VAL A 400 2.48 -19.21 14.44
CA VAL A 400 2.11 -18.84 13.07
C VAL A 400 0.85 -19.59 12.65
N HIS A 401 -0.18 -18.83 12.28
CA HIS A 401 -1.46 -19.33 11.79
C HIS A 401 -1.56 -19.11 10.30
N SER A 402 -1.98 -20.14 9.56
CA SER A 402 -1.94 -20.13 8.10
C SER A 402 -3.29 -20.48 7.51
N LEU A 403 -3.87 -19.54 6.77
CA LEU A 403 -5.15 -19.68 6.10
C LEU A 403 -4.93 -19.96 4.61
N ARG A 404 -5.72 -20.87 4.04
CA ARG A 404 -5.71 -21.20 2.61
C ARG A 404 -7.10 -20.94 2.06
N MET A 405 -7.26 -19.81 1.37
CA MET A 405 -8.56 -19.24 1.04
C MET A 405 -8.70 -18.92 -0.44
N GLN A 406 -9.92 -19.06 -0.97
CA GLN A 406 -10.26 -18.52 -2.28
C GLN A 406 -10.40 -16.99 -2.19
N GLY A 407 -9.97 -16.28 -3.24
CA GLY A 407 -10.04 -14.82 -3.30
C GLY A 407 -8.89 -14.08 -2.60
N VAL A 408 -8.03 -14.78 -1.85
CA VAL A 408 -6.80 -14.21 -1.26
C VAL A 408 -5.61 -14.54 -2.15
N VAL A 409 -4.78 -13.53 -2.45
CA VAL A 409 -3.49 -13.73 -3.13
C VAL A 409 -2.42 -14.01 -2.08
N ALA A 410 -2.07 -13.02 -1.25
CA ALA A 410 -1.19 -13.19 -0.10
C ALA A 410 -1.40 -12.05 0.91
N LYS A 411 -1.58 -12.39 2.19
CA LYS A 411 -1.72 -11.46 3.31
C LYS A 411 -0.90 -11.95 4.50
N GLN A 412 -0.33 -11.01 5.27
CA GLN A 412 0.32 -11.29 6.53
C GLN A 412 0.03 -10.18 7.55
N ASP A 413 -0.44 -10.58 8.73
CA ASP A 413 -0.61 -9.75 9.90
C ASP A 413 0.36 -10.22 10.99
N VAL A 414 1.19 -9.31 11.51
CA VAL A 414 1.98 -9.54 12.72
C VAL A 414 1.35 -8.76 13.85
N VAL A 415 0.91 -9.48 14.87
CA VAL A 415 0.14 -8.94 16.00
C VAL A 415 1.00 -8.97 17.25
N PHE A 416 1.12 -7.83 17.91
CA PHE A 416 1.89 -7.65 19.14
C PHE A 416 0.93 -7.24 20.26
N GLY A 417 0.97 -7.97 21.37
CA GLY A 417 0.18 -7.68 22.56
C GLY A 417 1.01 -7.02 23.65
N GLY A 418 0.58 -5.84 24.11
CA GLY A 418 1.17 -5.09 25.23
C GLY A 418 0.14 -4.81 26.34
N ASN A 419 0.59 -4.19 27.43
CA ASN A 419 -0.31 -3.83 28.53
C ASN A 419 -1.19 -2.63 28.11
N GLY A 420 -2.48 -2.89 27.87
CA GLY A 420 -3.43 -1.86 27.44
C GLY A 420 -3.32 -1.46 25.97
N GLU A 421 -2.56 -2.21 25.16
CA GLU A 421 -2.37 -1.91 23.74
C GLU A 421 -2.23 -3.17 22.88
N VAL A 422 -2.57 -3.03 21.60
CA VAL A 422 -2.28 -3.99 20.53
C VAL A 422 -1.73 -3.24 19.34
N LEU A 423 -0.59 -3.68 18.83
CA LEU A 423 -0.02 -3.21 17.57
C LEU A 423 -0.19 -4.30 16.52
N THR A 424 -0.72 -3.95 15.36
CA THR A 424 -0.84 -4.86 14.21
C THR A 424 -0.14 -4.25 13.00
N ILE A 425 0.78 -5.00 12.42
CA ILE A 425 1.44 -4.67 11.15
C ILE A 425 0.85 -5.58 10.08
N SER A 426 0.08 -5.01 9.15
CA SER A 426 -0.63 -5.72 8.10
C SER A 426 -0.05 -5.40 6.73
N HIS A 427 0.16 -6.44 5.93
CA HIS A 427 0.51 -6.32 4.51
C HIS A 427 -0.37 -7.24 3.67
N ASP A 428 -0.95 -6.68 2.60
CA ASP A 428 -1.82 -7.40 1.68
C ASP A 428 -1.34 -7.19 0.24
N THR A 429 -1.12 -8.29 -0.47
CA THR A 429 -0.78 -8.29 -1.89
C THR A 429 -2.05 -8.58 -2.66
N LEU A 430 -2.57 -7.59 -3.39
CA LEU A 430 -3.83 -7.73 -4.11
C LEU A 430 -3.64 -8.28 -5.55
N ALA A 431 -2.48 -8.02 -6.15
CA ALA A 431 -2.18 -8.41 -7.52
C ALA A 431 -0.66 -8.52 -7.75
N PRO A 432 -0.21 -9.25 -8.80
CA PRO A 432 1.21 -9.35 -9.16
C PRO A 432 1.90 -8.02 -9.46
N SER A 433 1.16 -6.98 -9.86
CA SER A 433 1.71 -5.63 -10.05
C SER A 433 2.35 -5.04 -8.79
N ALA A 434 2.03 -5.58 -7.60
CA ALA A 434 2.70 -5.18 -6.35
C ALA A 434 4.22 -5.45 -6.34
N TYR A 435 4.73 -6.31 -7.22
CA TYR A 435 6.16 -6.61 -7.32
C TYR A 435 6.93 -5.65 -8.22
N GLU A 436 6.25 -4.83 -9.04
CA GLU A 436 6.86 -3.99 -10.06
C GLU A 436 7.91 -3.02 -9.48
N ALA A 437 7.54 -2.30 -8.42
CA ALA A 437 8.44 -1.35 -7.77
C ALA A 437 9.72 -2.03 -7.24
N GLY A 438 9.61 -3.22 -6.66
CA GLY A 438 10.77 -3.96 -6.16
C GLY A 438 11.61 -4.57 -7.26
N ILE A 439 11.00 -5.04 -8.35
CA ILE A 439 11.72 -5.53 -9.54
C ILE A 439 12.56 -4.41 -10.15
N LEU A 440 11.98 -3.22 -10.36
CA LEU A 440 12.70 -2.06 -10.88
C LEU A 440 13.84 -1.63 -9.96
N LEU A 441 13.60 -1.60 -8.64
CA LEU A 441 14.65 -1.30 -7.66
C LEU A 441 15.81 -2.30 -7.74
N ALA A 442 15.48 -3.60 -7.83
CA ALA A 442 16.48 -4.66 -7.93
C ALA A 442 17.26 -4.63 -9.24
N LEU A 443 16.60 -4.36 -10.38
CA LEU A 443 17.27 -4.19 -11.68
C LEU A 443 18.27 -3.02 -11.65
N ARG A 444 17.86 -1.87 -11.07
CA ARG A 444 18.72 -0.70 -10.93
C ARG A 444 19.95 -0.97 -10.05
N GLU A 445 19.78 -1.67 -8.94
CA GLU A 445 20.91 -2.09 -8.09
C GLU A 445 21.82 -3.07 -8.84
N THR A 446 21.23 -4.07 -9.51
CA THR A 446 21.97 -5.10 -10.24
C THR A 446 22.86 -4.51 -11.33
N ARG A 447 22.47 -3.39 -11.95
CA ARG A 447 23.30 -2.65 -12.93
C ARG A 447 24.69 -2.31 -12.40
N THR A 448 24.82 -1.99 -11.11
CA THR A 448 26.08 -1.50 -10.52
C THR A 448 26.60 -2.37 -9.39
N ALA A 449 25.86 -3.41 -9.01
CA ALA A 449 26.21 -4.33 -7.95
C ALA A 449 27.61 -4.94 -8.16
N ARG A 450 28.30 -5.14 -7.04
CA ARG A 450 29.59 -5.82 -6.92
C ARG A 450 29.53 -6.76 -5.73
N GLY A 451 29.95 -8.01 -5.92
CA GLY A 451 29.79 -9.04 -4.90
C GLY A 451 28.35 -9.55 -4.78
N VAL A 452 28.00 -10.15 -3.64
CA VAL A 452 26.64 -10.66 -3.39
C VAL A 452 25.84 -9.68 -2.54
N VAL A 453 24.65 -9.35 -3.00
CA VAL A 453 23.64 -8.60 -2.24
C VAL A 453 22.42 -9.50 -2.05
N VAL A 454 21.91 -9.61 -0.83
CA VAL A 454 20.77 -10.48 -0.51
C VAL A 454 19.67 -9.67 0.16
N GLY A 455 18.46 -9.80 -0.37
CA GLY A 455 17.25 -9.21 0.19
C GLY A 455 16.96 -7.80 -0.33
N LEU A 456 15.68 -7.51 -0.56
CA LEU A 456 15.22 -6.20 -1.01
C LEU A 456 15.39 -5.12 0.06
N ASP A 457 15.40 -5.52 1.34
CA ASP A 457 15.62 -4.64 2.49
C ASP A 457 16.94 -3.86 2.38
N ARG A 458 17.98 -4.43 1.78
CA ARG A 458 19.28 -3.77 1.58
C ARG A 458 19.25 -2.68 0.51
N LEU A 459 18.24 -2.69 -0.34
CA LEU A 459 18.06 -1.73 -1.43
C LEU A 459 17.14 -0.58 -1.02
N ILE A 460 16.34 -0.76 0.02
CA ILE A 460 15.42 0.25 0.56
C ILE A 460 16.14 0.97 1.70
N ASP A 461 16.30 2.28 1.61
CA ASP A 461 16.94 3.09 2.66
C ASP A 461 15.99 3.25 3.86
N LEU A 462 15.98 2.28 4.77
CA LEU A 462 15.07 2.25 5.92
C LEU A 462 15.50 3.18 7.07
N ASP A 463 16.78 3.59 7.10
CA ASP A 463 17.39 4.38 8.18
C ASP A 463 17.98 5.73 7.71
N GLY A 464 17.84 6.05 6.42
CA GLY A 464 18.42 7.26 5.83
C GLY A 464 19.95 7.21 5.77
N SER A 465 20.54 6.02 5.74
CA SER A 465 21.99 5.81 5.74
C SER A 465 22.61 5.93 4.34
N ARG A 466 21.88 5.56 3.28
CA ARG A 466 22.36 5.71 1.89
C ARG A 466 22.45 7.19 1.48
N GLU A 467 21.51 8.04 1.91
CA GLU A 467 21.61 9.49 1.69
C GLU A 467 22.80 10.11 2.44
N ARG A 468 23.09 9.68 3.67
CA ARG A 468 24.26 10.16 4.43
C ARG A 468 25.59 9.72 3.84
N ALA A 469 25.68 8.48 3.35
CA ALA A 469 26.90 7.96 2.71
C ALA A 469 27.20 8.66 1.37
N SER A 470 26.16 8.93 0.58
CA SER A 470 26.30 9.67 -0.69
C SER A 470 26.65 11.15 -0.50
N GLN A 471 26.11 11.80 0.55
CA GLN A 471 26.49 13.17 0.93
C GLN A 471 27.91 13.26 1.53
N GLN A 472 28.37 12.26 2.28
CA GLN A 472 29.76 12.21 2.77
C GLN A 472 30.78 11.97 1.64
N SER A 473 30.43 11.16 0.64
CA SER A 473 31.29 10.96 -0.54
C SER A 473 31.40 12.20 -1.44
N SER A 474 30.35 13.03 -1.53
CA SER A 474 30.39 14.30 -2.27
C SER A 474 31.05 15.44 -1.49
N ALA A 475 30.95 15.43 -0.16
CA ALA A 475 31.71 16.33 0.71
C ALA A 475 33.23 16.03 0.70
N ALA A 476 33.61 14.75 0.69
CA ALA A 476 35.02 14.34 0.65
C ALA A 476 35.72 14.67 -0.68
N SER A 477 34.97 14.81 -1.77
CA SER A 477 35.48 15.17 -3.11
C SER A 477 35.49 16.69 -3.38
N SER A 478 34.93 17.50 -2.48
CA SER A 478 34.91 18.98 -2.58
C SER A 478 35.85 19.68 -1.59
N ALA A 479 36.53 18.95 -0.71
CA ALA A 479 37.55 19.51 0.17
C ALA A 479 38.90 19.65 -0.57
N GLY A 480 39.13 20.82 -1.17
CA GLY A 480 40.48 21.25 -1.58
C GLY A 480 41.43 21.38 -0.37
N PRO A 481 42.75 21.47 -0.60
CA PRO A 481 43.74 21.43 0.46
C PRO A 481 43.54 22.63 1.39
N VAL A 482 43.26 22.36 2.67
CA VAL A 482 43.16 23.39 3.71
C VAL A 482 44.58 23.76 4.13
N ASP A 483 44.87 25.05 4.02
CA ASP A 483 46.13 25.71 4.39
C ASP A 483 46.31 25.69 5.93
N ASP A 484 47.31 24.95 6.40
CA ASP A 484 47.69 24.88 7.81
C ASP A 484 48.59 26.07 8.18
N GLY A 485 47.97 27.17 8.58
CA GLY A 485 48.60 28.46 8.85
C GLY A 485 48.56 28.97 10.30
N GLY A 486 48.63 28.10 11.32
CA GLY A 486 49.01 28.37 12.74
C GLY A 486 48.33 29.51 13.56
N PRO A 487 48.73 29.73 14.84
CA PRO A 487 49.07 28.79 15.90
C PRO A 487 48.10 28.83 17.10
N SER A 488 48.26 27.81 17.95
CA SER A 488 47.58 27.53 19.23
C SER A 488 47.55 28.67 20.26
N GLY A 489 46.41 28.81 20.97
CA GLY A 489 46.30 29.57 22.22
C GLY A 489 45.05 29.21 23.03
N GLN A 490 45.26 28.56 24.18
CA GLN A 490 44.63 28.70 25.52
C GLN A 490 43.17 29.26 25.59
N ALA A 491 42.23 28.76 26.39
CA ALA A 491 42.31 28.28 27.76
C ALA A 491 40.99 27.58 28.18
N ALA A 492 41.06 26.75 29.21
CA ALA A 492 39.94 26.13 29.91
C ALA A 492 39.05 27.14 30.66
N THR A 493 37.77 26.82 30.89
CA THR A 493 37.14 26.96 32.22
C THR A 493 35.92 26.05 32.35
N VAL A 494 35.96 25.19 33.38
CA VAL A 494 34.83 24.47 33.96
C VAL A 494 34.21 25.38 35.02
N THR A 495 32.89 25.52 35.07
CA THR A 495 32.16 25.66 36.34
C THR A 495 30.72 25.21 36.18
N SER A 496 30.34 24.34 37.10
CA SER A 496 29.02 23.86 37.47
C SER A 496 28.07 24.94 37.99
N ALA A 497 26.77 24.72 37.78
CA ALA A 497 25.74 24.75 38.82
C ALA A 497 24.68 23.71 38.47
#